data_AF-A0A7C4MU42-F1
#
_entry.id   AF-A0A7C4MU42-F1
#
_cell.length_a   1.000
_cell.length_b   1.000
_cell.length_c   1.000
_cell.angle_alpha   90.00
_cell.angle_beta   90.00
_cell.angle_gamma   90.00
#
_symmetry.space_group_name_H-M   'P 1'
#
loop_
_entity.id
_entity.type
_entity.pdbx_description
1 polymer ?
#
loop_
_entity_poly.entity_id
_entity_poly.type
_entity_poly.pdbx_seq_one_letter_code
_entity_poly.pdbx_strand_id
1 'polypeptide(L)' 'MFGLGTQELIIILIIIIVLFGATRLPQIGSGIGQAIRNFKKSVREGEEIDVTPDKEAKGKKKEKIEKEEGD' A
#
# COMPACT_ATOMS: atom_id res chain seq x y z
N MET A 1 -11.39 -11.25 34.44
CA MET A 1 -10.04 -11.72 34.06
C MET A 1 -9.53 -10.79 32.97
N PHE A 2 -8.36 -10.19 33.18
CA PHE A 2 -7.79 -9.13 32.33
C PHE A 2 -7.53 -9.63 30.90
N GLY A 3 -8.48 -9.39 30.00
CA GLY A 3 -8.24 -9.49 28.56
C GLY A 3 -7.38 -8.31 28.14
N LEU A 4 -6.48 -8.52 27.18
CA LEU A 4 -5.76 -7.44 26.54
C LEU A 4 -6.79 -6.53 25.85
N GLY A 5 -7.16 -5.46 26.53
CA GLY A 5 -8.06 -4.45 26.01
C GLY A 5 -7.34 -3.53 25.03
N THR A 6 -8.12 -2.71 24.35
CA THR A 6 -7.60 -1.65 23.49
C THR A 6 -6.68 -0.69 24.26
N GLN A 7 -6.93 -0.46 25.55
CA GLN A 7 -6.12 0.43 26.38
C GLN A 7 -4.73 -0.15 26.65
N GLU A 8 -4.63 -1.44 26.98
CA GLU A 8 -3.34 -2.12 27.18
C GLU A 8 -2.52 -2.16 25.89
N LEU A 9 -3.15 -2.41 24.74
CA LEU A 9 -2.48 -2.36 23.43
C LEU A 9 -1.89 -0.98 23.12
N ILE A 10 -2.60 0.10 23.47
CA ILE A 10 -2.09 1.47 23.29
C ILE A 10 -0.87 1.71 24.18
N ILE A 11 -0.90 1.28 25.44
CA ILE A 11 0.24 1.42 26.36
C ILE A 11 1.47 0.68 25.82
N ILE A 12 1.28 -0.56 25.35
CA ILE A 12 2.36 -1.35 24.74
C ILE A 12 2.89 -0.66 23.49
N LEU A 13 2.02 -0.14 22.62
CA LEU A 13 2.41 0.59 21.43
C LEU A 13 3.28 1.82 21.75
N ILE A 14 2.91 2.59 22.78
CA ILE A 14 3.69 3.74 23.25
C ILE A 14 5.07 3.30 23.71
N ILE A 15 5.18 2.21 24.48
CA ILE A 15 6.48 1.68 24.94
C ILE A 15 7.36 1.30 23.74
N ILE A 16 6.80 0.60 22.76
CA ILE A 16 7.54 0.21 21.54
C ILE A 16 8.01 1.47 20.78
N ILE A 17 7.16 2.49 20.65
CA ILE A 17 7.53 3.75 20.01
C ILE A 17 8.66 4.46 20.76
N VAL A 18 8.68 4.43 22.10
CA VAL A 18 9.76 5.03 22.90
C VAL A 18 11.08 4.26 22.71
N LEU A 19 11.04 2.93 22.68
CA LEU A 19 12.25 2.09 22.53
C LEU A 19 12.85 2.16 21.12
N PHE A 20 12.01 2.05 20.09
CA PHE A 20 12.46 2.01 18.71
C PHE A 20 12.45 3.38 18.04
N GLY A 21 11.73 4.35 18.60
CA GLY A 21 11.48 5.65 17.98
C GLY A 21 10.29 5.62 17.02
N ALA A 22 9.53 6.72 16.96
CA ALA A 22 8.35 6.87 16.09
C ALA A 22 8.66 6.70 14.59
N THR A 23 9.92 6.90 14.19
CA THR A 23 10.35 6.80 12.79
C THR A 23 10.64 5.37 12.34
N ARG A 24 11.01 4.46 13.25
CA ARG A 24 11.41 3.08 12.88
C ARG A 24 10.21 2.20 12.53
N LEU A 25 9.09 2.34 13.23
CA LEU A 25 7.87 1.57 12.94
C LEU A 25 7.38 1.77 11.48
N PRO A 26 7.19 3.02 10.99
CA PRO A 26 6.74 3.25 9.62
C PRO A 26 7.76 2.81 8.56
N GLN A 27 9.06 2.93 8.85
CA GLN A 27 10.13 2.47 7.95
C GLN A 27 10.04 0.96 7.70
N ILE A 28 9.91 0.18 8.77
CA ILE A 28 9.77 -1.28 8.69
C ILE A 28 8.40 -1.66 8.10
N GLY A 29 7.34 -0.98 8.53
CA GLY A 29 5.98 -1.20 8.04
C GLY A 29 5.83 -0.95 6.53
N SER A 30 6.56 0.03 5.98
CA SER A 30 6.55 0.32 4.55
C SER A 30 7.15 -0.81 3.72
N GLY A 31 8.26 -1.40 4.18
CA GLY A 31 8.90 -2.56 3.54
C GLY A 31 8.02 -3.81 3.61
N ILE A 32 7.47 -4.11 4.79
CA ILE A 32 6.56 -5.25 4.99
C ILE A 32 5.28 -5.05 4.18
N GLY A 33 4.72 -3.84 4.14
CA GLY A 33 3.50 -3.53 3.39
C GLY A 33 3.68 -3.71 1.89
N GLN A 34 4.82 -3.29 1.34
CA GLN A 34 5.15 -3.54 -0.07
C GLN A 34 5.31 -5.04 -0.34
N ALA A 35 5.98 -5.78 0.54
CA ALA A 35 6.13 -7.22 0.41
C ALA A 35 4.78 -7.95 0.44
N ILE A 36 3.89 -7.61 1.39
CA ILE A 36 2.54 -8.18 1.48
C ILE A 36 1.71 -7.81 0.24
N ARG A 37 1.80 -6.56 -0.24
CA ARG A 37 1.09 -6.10 -1.43
C ARG A 37 1.51 -6.88 -2.68
N ASN A 38 2.81 -7.05 -2.88
CA ASN A 38 3.36 -7.80 -4.00
C ASN A 38 3.02 -9.28 -3.88
N PHE A 39 3.14 -9.86 -2.68
CA PHE A 39 2.74 -11.25 -2.42
C PHE A 39 1.26 -11.48 -2.75
N LYS A 40 0.37 -10.60 -2.28
CA LYS A 40 -1.07 -10.67 -2.57
C LYS A 40 -1.36 -10.52 -4.07
N LYS A 41 -0.61 -9.66 -4.77
CA LYS A 41 -0.74 -9.47 -6.22
C LYS A 41 -0.33 -10.74 -6.97
N SER A 42 0.83 -11.32 -6.66
CA SER A 42 1.31 -12.55 -7.30
C SER A 42 0.44 -13.77 -7.00
N VAL A 43 -0.13 -13.87 -5.80
CA VAL A 43 -1.09 -14.95 -5.48
C VAL A 43 -2.36 -14.81 -6.30
N ARG A 44 -2.88 -13.59 -6.47
CA ARG A 44 -4.08 -13.33 -7.29
C ARG A 44 -3.82 -13.53 -8.78
N GLU A 45 -2.71 -13.03 -9.31
CA GLU A 45 -2.32 -13.22 -10.71
C GLU A 45 -1.98 -14.68 -11.03
N GLY A 46 -1.54 -15.47 -10.05
CA GLY A 46 -1.34 -16.91 -10.20
C GLY A 46 -2.65 -17.72 -10.35
N GLU A 47 -3.78 -17.18 -9.87
CA GLU A 47 -5.12 -17.74 -10.08
C GLU A 47 -5.77 -17.25 -11.38
N GLU A 48 -5.35 -16.09 -11.90
CA GLU A 48 -5.83 -15.47 -13.13
C GLU A 48 -4.77 -15.57 -14.24
N ILE A 49 -4.70 -16.72 -14.93
CA ILE A 49 -4.24 -16.71 -16.34
C ILE A 49 -5.37 -16.05 -17.14
N ASP A 50 -5.50 -14.72 -17.00
CA ASP A 50 -6.41 -13.91 -17.78
C ASP A 50 -5.62 -13.27 -18.94
N VAL A 51 -5.83 -13.83 -20.13
CA VAL A 51 -5.36 -13.30 -21.41
C VAL A 51 -6.12 -12.01 -21.74
N THR A 52 -5.86 -10.95 -20.97
CA THR A 52 -6.34 -9.60 -21.29
C THR A 52 -5.15 -8.65 -21.32
N PRO A 53 -4.75 -8.12 -22.49
CA PRO A 53 -3.70 -7.12 -22.57
C PRO A 53 -4.16 -5.83 -21.88
N ASP A 54 -3.48 -5.53 -20.78
CA ASP A 54 -3.16 -4.21 -20.23
C ASP A 54 -4.04 -3.04 -20.70
N LYS A 55 -5.15 -2.82 -20.00
CA LYS A 55 -5.91 -1.56 -20.05
C LYS A 55 -5.34 -0.51 -19.09
N GLU A 56 -4.06 -0.19 -19.18
CA GLU A 56 -3.50 1.05 -18.59
C GLU A 56 -2.94 2.05 -19.63
N ALA A 57 -3.58 2.11 -20.80
CA ALA A 57 -3.63 3.31 -21.63
C ALA A 57 -4.57 4.40 -21.06
N LYS A 58 -4.48 4.71 -19.76
CA LYS A 58 -5.24 5.79 -19.11
C LYS A 58 -4.34 6.62 -18.21
N GLY A 59 -3.66 7.61 -18.80
CA GLY A 59 -2.98 8.63 -18.00
C GLY A 59 -2.34 9.79 -18.76
N LYS A 60 -1.90 9.62 -20.03
CA LYS A 60 -1.09 10.66 -20.71
C LYS A 60 -1.58 11.15 -22.08
N LYS A 61 -2.74 10.71 -22.59
CA LYS A 61 -3.23 11.15 -23.92
C LYS A 61 -4.37 12.19 -23.88
N LYS A 62 -4.81 12.64 -22.70
CA LYS A 62 -5.87 13.67 -22.60
C LYS A 62 -5.37 15.11 -22.64
N GLU A 63 -4.08 15.37 -22.51
CA GLU A 63 -3.56 16.76 -22.41
C GLU A 63 -3.00 17.31 -23.75
N LYS A 64 -2.89 16.47 -24.79
CA LYS A 64 -2.28 16.87 -26.08
C LYS A 64 -3.28 17.03 -27.24
N ILE A 65 -4.55 16.69 -27.05
CA ILE A 65 -5.60 16.82 -28.09
C ILE A 65 -6.35 18.16 -27.94
N GLU A 66 -6.43 18.72 -26.74
CA GLU A 66 -7.22 19.94 -26.47
C GLU A 66 -6.50 21.26 -26.82
N LYS A 67 -5.23 21.20 -27.27
CA LYS A 67 -4.44 22.40 -27.63
C LYS A 67 -4.23 22.60 -29.14
N GLU A 68 -4.71 21.71 -30.01
CA GLU A 68 -4.53 21.83 -31.47
C GLU A 68 -5.83 22.14 -32.25
N GLU A 69 -7.00 22.21 -31.60
CA GLU A 69 -8.27 22.58 -32.26
C GLU A 69 -8.81 23.97 -31.80
N GLY A 70 -7.97 24.76 -31.12
CA GLY A 70 -8.37 26.03 -30.50
C GLY A 70 -7.67 27.29 -31.01
N ASP A 71 -7.06 27.26 -32.21
CA ASP A 71 -6.58 28.43 -32.96
C ASP A 71 -7.19 28.43 -34.38
#